data_AF-A0A519YLX5-F1
#
_entry.id   AF-A0A519YLX5-F1
#
_cell.length_a   1.000
_cell.length_b   1.000
_cell.length_c   1.000
_cell.angle_alpha   90.00
_cell.angle_beta   90.00
_cell.angle_gamma   90.00
#
_symmetry.space_group_name_H-M   'P 1'
#
loop_
_entity.id
_entity.type
_entity.pdbx_description
1 polymer ?
#
loop_
_entity_poly.entity_id
_entity_poly.type
_entity_poly.pdbx_seq_one_letter_code
_entity_poly.pdbx_strand_id
1 'polypeptide(L)'
;MKVFFWALIVALGGFLFGFDTAVISGAEKSIQQVWHLTSWEHGITISIALVGTVAGALLGGWPSERLGRRTTLFWIAGLYFVSALGAALASQWGVFM
;
A
#
# COMPACT_ATOMS: atom_id res chain seq x y z
N MET A 1 -10.54 22.99 -17.64
CA MET A 1 -10.91 22.51 -16.28
C MET A 1 -10.68 21.02 -16.05
N LYS A 2 -10.95 20.11 -17.00
CA LYS A 2 -10.78 18.65 -16.80
C LYS A 2 -9.35 18.22 -16.41
N VAL A 3 -8.33 18.87 -16.96
CA VAL A 3 -6.91 18.55 -16.70
C VAL A 3 -6.52 18.78 -15.23
N PHE A 4 -7.02 19.84 -14.59
CA PHE A 4 -6.76 20.11 -13.17
C PHE A 4 -7.31 18.99 -12.27
N PHE A 5 -8.54 18.55 -12.55
CA PHE A 5 -9.18 17.46 -11.81
C PHE A 5 -8.40 16.14 -11.95
N TRP A 6 -7.90 15.86 -13.15
CA TRP A 6 -7.11 14.65 -13.40
C TRP A 6 -5.74 14.72 -12.74
N ALA A 7 -5.07 15.87 -12.78
CA ALA A 7 -3.82 16.10 -12.09
C ALA A 7 -3.99 15.94 -10.57
N LEU A 8 -5.09 16.43 -10.00
CA LEU A 8 -5.41 16.23 -8.58
C LEU A 8 -5.56 14.74 -8.24
N ILE A 9 -6.33 13.98 -9.03
CA ILE A 9 -6.50 12.53 -8.81
C ILE A 9 -5.15 11.79 -8.86
N VAL A 10 -4.31 12.12 -9.84
CA VAL A 10 -2.98 11.49 -9.98
C VAL A 10 -2.07 11.89 -8.80
N ALA A 11 -2.09 13.15 -8.37
CA ALA A 11 -1.32 13.62 -7.22
C ALA A 11 -1.76 12.94 -5.90
N LEU A 12 -3.06 12.68 -5.74
CA LEU A 12 -3.59 11.93 -4.60
C LEU A 12 -3.03 10.50 -4.54
N GLY A 13 -2.77 9.87 -5.69
CA GLY A 13 -2.12 8.56 -5.74
C GLY A 13 -0.70 8.58 -5.13
N GLY A 14 0.11 9.58 -5.50
CA GLY A 14 1.44 9.76 -4.89
C GLY A 14 1.39 10.16 -3.42
N PHE A 15 0.40 10.98 -3.05
CA PHE A 15 0.16 11.35 -1.66
C PHE A 15 -0.20 10.15 -0.78
N LEU A 16 -1.09 9.26 -1.25
CA LEU A 16 -1.48 8.03 -0.55
C LEU A 16 -0.27 7.13 -0.26
N PHE A 17 0.63 6.97 -1.22
CA PHE A 17 1.86 6.20 -1.03
C PHE A 17 2.77 6.79 0.06
N GLY A 18 2.95 8.12 0.06
CA GLY A 18 3.70 8.81 1.11
C GLY A 18 3.01 8.74 2.47
N PHE A 19 1.68 8.80 2.50
CA PHE A 19 0.86 8.68 3.69
C PHE A 19 1.04 7.32 4.37
N ASP A 20 1.00 6.21 3.63
CA ASP A 20 1.20 4.87 4.21
C ASP A 20 2.57 4.71 4.85
N THR A 21 3.61 5.23 4.20
CA THR A 21 4.96 5.21 4.75
C THR A 21 5.03 5.95 6.09
N ALA A 22 4.35 7.09 6.20
CA ALA A 22 4.27 7.85 7.44
C ALA A 22 3.47 7.12 8.53
N VAL A 23 2.35 6.48 8.16
CA VAL A 23 1.51 5.71 9.10
C VAL A 23 2.27 4.50 9.64
N ILE A 24 2.95 3.73 8.77
CA ILE A 24 3.76 2.58 9.19
C ILE A 24 4.88 3.02 10.11
N SER A 25 5.61 4.08 9.78
CA SER A 25 6.67 4.61 10.65
C SER A 25 6.15 5.04 12.02
N GLY A 26 4.94 5.59 12.10
CA GLY A 26 4.29 5.94 13.36
C GLY A 26 3.80 4.71 14.16
N ALA A 27 3.43 3.62 13.46
CA ALA A 27 2.82 2.44 14.06
C ALA A 27 3.80 1.29 14.34
N GLU A 28 5.00 1.29 13.75
CA GLU A 28 5.90 0.13 13.71
C GLU A 28 6.22 -0.45 15.11
N LYS A 29 6.52 0.40 16.09
CA LYS A 29 6.83 -0.03 17.46
C LYS A 29 5.61 -0.58 18.17
N SER A 30 4.44 0.01 17.93
CA SER A 30 3.17 -0.46 18.48
C SER A 30 2.84 -1.84 17.92
N ILE A 31 3.02 -2.04 16.60
CA ILE A 31 2.86 -3.33 15.92
C ILE A 31 3.78 -4.39 16.54
N GLN A 32 5.05 -4.05 16.76
CA GLN A 32 6.01 -4.95 17.39
C GLN A 32 5.57 -5.36 18.81
N GLN A 33 5.04 -4.43 19.59
CA GLN A 33 4.59 -4.69 20.96
C GLN A 33 3.29 -5.47 21.02
N VAL A 34 2.31 -5.17 20.16
CA VAL A 34 0.99 -5.83 20.13
C VAL A 34 1.12 -7.31 19.81
N TRP A 35 1.99 -7.68 18.88
CA TRP A 35 2.21 -9.08 18.49
C TRP A 35 3.50 -9.70 19.04
N HIS A 36 4.21 -9.01 19.95
CA HIS A 36 5.46 -9.47 20.57
C HIS A 36 6.50 -9.99 19.56
N LEU A 37 6.67 -9.25 18.44
CA LEU A 37 7.51 -9.68 17.33
C LEU A 37 9.01 -9.60 17.67
N THR A 38 9.75 -10.62 17.23
CA THR A 38 11.22 -10.58 17.23
C THR A 38 11.73 -9.51 16.26
N SER A 39 12.99 -9.08 16.42
CA SER A 39 13.60 -8.08 15.52
C SER A 39 13.59 -8.50 14.05
N TRP A 40 13.68 -9.80 13.79
CA TRP A 40 13.62 -10.37 12.44
C TRP A 40 12.21 -10.28 11.85
N GLU A 41 11.19 -10.71 12.60
CA GLU A 41 9.79 -10.66 12.18
C GLU A 41 9.33 -9.22 11.96
N HIS A 42 9.69 -8.31 12.86
CA HIS A 42 9.43 -6.87 12.73
C HIS A 42 10.05 -6.29 11.44
N GLY A 43 11.32 -6.62 11.17
CA GLY A 43 12.02 -6.17 9.97
C GLY A 43 11.34 -6.67 8.69
N ILE A 44 10.94 -7.94 8.64
CA ILE A 44 10.19 -8.50 7.51
C ILE A 44 8.83 -7.80 7.38
N THR A 45 8.13 -7.57 8.48
CA THR A 45 6.80 -6.94 8.51
C THR A 45 6.80 -5.55 7.89
N ILE A 46 7.82 -4.74 8.14
CA ILE A 46 7.92 -3.39 7.56
C ILE A 46 8.43 -3.45 6.12
N SER A 47 9.45 -4.29 5.87
CA SER A 47 10.12 -4.32 4.56
C SER A 47 9.29 -4.95 3.45
N ILE A 48 8.33 -5.84 3.77
CA ILE A 48 7.48 -6.49 2.76
C ILE A 48 6.68 -5.47 1.94
N ALA A 49 6.28 -4.34 2.54
CA ALA A 49 5.60 -3.25 1.85
C ALA A 49 6.49 -2.62 0.75
N LEU A 50 7.79 -2.45 1.03
CA LEU A 50 8.76 -1.96 0.04
C LEU A 50 9.00 -2.98 -1.07
N VAL A 51 9.14 -4.26 -0.72
CA VAL A 51 9.29 -5.35 -1.69
C VAL A 51 8.07 -5.40 -2.62
N GLY A 52 6.86 -5.33 -2.07
CA GLY A 52 5.62 -5.27 -2.84
C GLY A 52 5.55 -4.03 -3.74
N THR A 53 6.04 -2.88 -3.27
CA THR A 53 6.11 -1.65 -4.08
C THR A 53 7.05 -1.80 -5.27
N VAL A 54 8.24 -2.39 -5.07
CA VAL A 54 9.18 -2.65 -6.16
C VAL A 54 8.56 -3.59 -7.19
N ALA A 55 7.97 -4.70 -6.74
CA ALA A 55 7.27 -5.63 -7.63
C ALA A 55 6.12 -4.94 -8.39
N GLY A 56 5.33 -4.13 -7.70
CA GLY A 56 4.23 -3.36 -8.28
C GLY A 56 4.70 -2.32 -9.30
N ALA A 57 5.82 -1.63 -9.05
CA ALA A 57 6.40 -0.67 -9.98
C ALA A 57 6.91 -1.35 -11.27
N LEU A 58 7.52 -2.53 -11.14
CA LEU A 58 7.99 -3.31 -12.29
C LEU A 58 6.84 -3.86 -13.13
N LEU A 59 5.76 -4.34 -12.49
CA LEU A 59 4.64 -4.97 -13.17
C LEU A 59 3.53 -4.00 -13.56
N GLY A 60 3.46 -2.80 -12.98
CA GLY A 60 2.36 -1.85 -13.13
C GLY A 60 2.21 -1.24 -14.53
N GLY A 61 3.27 -1.27 -15.35
CA GLY A 61 3.21 -0.81 -16.75
C GLY A 61 2.32 -1.67 -17.63
N TRP A 62 2.42 -2.99 -17.49
CA TRP A 62 1.69 -3.97 -18.29
C TRP A 62 0.15 -3.85 -18.21
N PRO A 63 -0.50 -3.79 -17.02
CA PRO A 63 -1.94 -3.61 -16.93
C PRO A 63 -2.37 -2.22 -17.42
N SER A 64 -1.54 -1.19 -17.20
CA SER A 64 -1.81 0.19 -17.65
C SER A 64 -1.90 0.30 -19.17
N GLU A 65 -1.05 -0.44 -19.88
CA GLU A 65 -1.04 -0.51 -21.35
C GLU A 65 -2.18 -1.38 -21.90
N ARG A 66 -2.47 -2.52 -21.26
CA ARG A 66 -3.43 -3.51 -21.78
C ARG A 66 -4.89 -3.21 -21.43
N LEU A 67 -5.17 -2.74 -20.21
CA LEU A 67 -6.52 -2.45 -19.70
C LEU A 67 -6.87 -0.96 -19.78
N GLY A 68 -5.88 -0.12 -20.08
CA GLY A 68 -5.96 1.33 -20.05
C GLY A 68 -5.75 1.93 -18.67
N ARG A 69 -5.18 3.15 -18.64
CA ARG A 69 -4.81 3.87 -17.41
C ARG A 69 -5.95 4.05 -16.42
N ARG A 70 -7.14 4.46 -16.89
CA ARG A 70 -8.31 4.70 -16.02
C ARG A 70 -8.78 3.43 -15.32
N THR A 71 -8.93 2.34 -16.06
CA THR A 71 -9.37 1.04 -15.53
C THR A 71 -8.35 0.51 -14.52
N THR A 72 -7.07 0.65 -14.83
CA THR A 72 -5.97 0.24 -13.94
C THR A 72 -6.00 1.00 -12.62
N LEU A 73 -6.26 2.32 -12.64
CA LEU A 73 -6.41 3.11 -11.42
C LEU A 73 -7.58 2.64 -10.54
N PHE A 74 -8.71 2.24 -11.13
CA PHE A 74 -9.82 1.67 -10.36
C PHE A 74 -9.46 0.33 -9.71
N TRP A 75 -8.72 -0.53 -10.41
CA TRP A 75 -8.21 -1.78 -9.84
C TRP A 75 -7.25 -1.52 -8.68
N ILE A 76 -6.32 -0.58 -8.84
CA ILE A 76 -5.40 -0.17 -7.78
C ILE A 76 -6.18 0.32 -6.56
N ALA A 77 -7.17 1.19 -6.76
CA ALA A 77 -8.02 1.67 -5.67
C ALA A 77 -8.78 0.54 -4.96
N GLY A 78 -9.29 -0.45 -5.71
CA GLY A 78 -9.93 -1.63 -5.14
C GLY A 78 -8.98 -2.50 -4.32
N LEU A 79 -7.79 -2.80 -4.85
CA LEU A 79 -6.76 -3.56 -4.14
C LEU A 79 -6.31 -2.82 -2.87
N TYR A 80 -6.16 -1.51 -2.95
CA TYR A 80 -5.79 -0.66 -1.82
C TYR A 80 -6.87 -0.67 -0.72
N PHE A 81 -8.15 -0.57 -1.11
CA PHE A 81 -9.27 -0.67 -0.18
C PHE A 81 -9.33 -2.02 0.53
N VAL A 82 -9.16 -3.12 -0.22
CA VAL A 82 -9.14 -4.48 0.36
C VAL A 82 -7.96 -4.66 1.30
N SER A 83 -6.77 -4.14 0.94
CA SER A 83 -5.57 -4.17 1.79
C SER A 83 -5.80 -3.41 3.11
N ALA A 84 -6.31 -2.18 3.03
CA ALA A 84 -6.61 -1.36 4.21
C ALA A 84 -7.65 -2.04 5.13
N LEU A 85 -8.67 -2.68 4.55
CA LEU A 85 -9.65 -3.43 5.32
C LEU A 85 -9.04 -4.68 5.97
N GLY A 86 -8.16 -5.38 5.25
CA GLY A 86 -7.40 -6.52 5.78
C GLY A 86 -6.54 -6.12 6.99
N ALA A 87 -5.80 -5.02 6.87
CA ALA A 87 -4.99 -4.48 7.97
C ALA A 87 -5.87 -4.04 9.16
N ALA A 88 -7.02 -3.42 8.92
CA ALA A 88 -7.94 -2.98 9.98
C ALA A 88 -8.61 -4.15 10.72
N LEU A 89 -8.85 -5.27 10.04
CA LEU A 89 -9.49 -6.47 10.61
C LEU A 89 -8.48 -7.52 11.07
N ALA A 90 -7.18 -7.26 10.95
CA ALA A 90 -6.14 -8.21 11.32
C ALA A 90 -6.12 -8.45 12.84
N SER A 91 -6.56 -9.64 13.24
CA SER A 91 -6.55 -10.08 14.64
C SER A 91 -5.23 -10.71 15.07
N GLN A 92 -4.44 -11.18 14.11
CA GLN A 92 -3.18 -11.88 14.32
C GLN A 92 -2.15 -11.44 13.28
N TRP A 93 -0.87 -11.49 13.66
CA TRP A 93 0.24 -11.05 12.81
C TRP A 93 0.24 -11.71 11.42
N GLY A 94 -0.05 -13.01 11.34
CA GLY A 94 -0.07 -13.71 10.04
C GLY A 94 -1.18 -13.28 9.07
N VAL A 95 -2.20 -12.56 9.53
CA VAL A 95 -3.25 -11.96 8.67
C VAL A 95 -2.90 -10.52 8.32
N PHE A 96 -2.08 -9.87 9.13
CA PHE A 96 -1.55 -8.53 8.85
C PHE A 96 -0.45 -8.54 7.79
N MET A 97 0.31 -9.64 7.74
CA MET A 97 1.35 -9.94 6.72
C MET A 97 0.74 -10.31 5.37
#